data_AF-A0A497PAF5-F1
#
_entry.id   AF-A0A497PAF5-F1
#
_cell.length_a   1.000
_cell.length_b   1.000
_cell.length_c   1.000
_cell.angle_alpha   90.00
_cell.angle_beta   90.00
_cell.angle_gamma   90.00
#
_symmetry.space_group_name_H-M   'P 1'
#
loop_
_entity.id
_entity.type
_entity.pdbx_description
1 polymer ?
#
loop_
_entity_poly.entity_id
_entity_poly.type
_entity_poly.pdbx_seq_one_letter_code
_entity_poly.pdbx_strand_id
1 'polypeptide(L)'
;MTIKLQRGQKLCKKCGEVNAARQRICKSCKNEFVSKNTPIAGEIKEWKELQRGTLIKVIQGTGPYYIAKRDSDESYKGERICMGDTGVFKVISTDHSGILVYGASRKNSGYSYLYMGVPKKSEITGTYLEPYRIKYVVTPNRRKRNRK
;
A
#
# COMPACT_ATOMS: atom_id res chain seq x y z
N MET A 1 -1.99 19.67 -30.86
CA MET A 1 -0.64 19.59 -30.27
C MET A 1 -0.68 18.64 -29.08
N THR A 2 0.05 17.53 -29.12
CA THR A 2 0.05 16.52 -28.05
C THR A 2 1.08 16.92 -27.00
N ILE A 3 0.65 17.25 -25.78
CA ILE A 3 1.57 17.63 -24.69
C ILE A 3 2.43 16.42 -24.34
N LYS A 4 3.74 16.53 -24.53
CA LYS A 4 4.71 15.48 -24.20
C LYS A 4 5.08 15.61 -22.72
N LEU A 5 4.45 14.81 -21.86
CA LEU A 5 4.73 14.79 -20.42
C LEU A 5 6.15 14.28 -20.14
N GLN A 6 6.87 14.96 -19.25
CA GLN A 6 8.15 14.46 -18.74
C GLN A 6 7.92 13.41 -17.63
N ARG A 7 8.97 12.63 -17.34
CA ARG A 7 8.92 11.61 -16.28
C ARG A 7 8.58 12.27 -14.95
N GLY A 8 7.62 11.70 -14.23
CA GLY A 8 7.17 12.24 -12.95
C GLY A 8 6.14 13.37 -13.04
N GLN A 9 5.57 13.62 -14.23
CA GLN A 9 4.46 14.55 -14.42
C GLN A 9 3.15 13.81 -14.72
N LYS A 10 2.03 14.47 -14.43
CA LYS A 10 0.68 14.06 -14.84
C LYS A 10 -0.12 15.27 -15.30
N LEU A 11 -1.09 15.02 -16.17
CA LEU A 11 -1.98 16.06 -16.68
C LEU A 11 -3.27 16.12 -15.83
N CYS A 12 -3.75 17.32 -15.51
CA CYS A 12 -5.07 17.50 -14.94
C CYS A 12 -6.13 17.22 -15.99
N LYS A 13 -7.00 16.22 -15.76
CA LYS A 13 -8.09 15.89 -16.68
C LYS A 13 -9.15 16.98 -16.81
N LYS A 14 -9.27 17.86 -15.81
CA LYS A 14 -10.28 18.93 -15.78
C LYS A 14 -9.81 20.19 -16.52
N CYS A 15 -8.57 20.61 -16.30
CA CYS A 15 -8.06 21.89 -16.84
C CYS A 15 -6.84 21.76 -17.75
N GLY A 16 -6.34 20.55 -18.02
CA GLY A 16 -5.20 20.33 -18.91
C GLY A 16 -3.82 20.67 -18.33
N GLU A 17 -3.75 21.22 -17.12
CA GLU A 17 -2.49 21.69 -16.52
C GLU A 17 -1.53 20.53 -16.16
N VAL A 18 -0.24 20.74 -16.40
CA VAL A 18 0.81 19.79 -16.02
C VAL A 18 1.13 19.93 -14.53
N ASN A 19 0.97 18.84 -13.80
CA ASN A 19 1.19 18.75 -12.35
C ASN A 19 2.23 17.66 -12.03
N ALA A 20 2.81 17.68 -10.84
CA ALA A 20 3.68 16.60 -10.40
C ALA A 20 2.87 15.29 -10.23
N ALA A 21 3.47 14.13 -10.55
CA ALA A 21 2.77 12.85 -10.56
C ALA A 21 2.11 12.51 -9.21
N ARG A 22 2.75 12.89 -8.10
CA ARG A 22 2.26 12.63 -6.73
C ARG A 22 1.40 13.75 -6.14
N GLN A 23 1.20 14.85 -6.86
CA GLN A 23 0.43 15.99 -6.35
C GLN A 23 -1.04 15.59 -6.15
N ARG A 24 -1.63 15.83 -4.97
CA ARG A 24 -3.02 15.43 -4.69
C ARG A 24 -4.05 16.41 -5.22
N ILE A 25 -3.70 17.69 -5.32
CA ILE A 25 -4.58 18.76 -5.78
C ILE A 25 -3.96 19.45 -6.98
N CYS A 26 -4.74 19.74 -8.03
CA CYS A 26 -4.25 20.48 -9.18
C CYS A 26 -3.83 21.91 -8.77
N LYS A 27 -2.61 22.33 -9.15
CA LYS A 27 -2.07 23.65 -8.78
C LYS A 27 -2.89 24.81 -9.37
N SER A 28 -3.49 24.59 -10.55
CA SER A 28 -4.32 25.56 -11.27
C SER A 28 -5.78 25.49 -10.80
N CYS A 29 -6.57 24.52 -11.25
CA CYS A 29 -8.01 24.47 -10.98
C CYS A 29 -8.43 23.94 -9.59
N LYS A 30 -7.48 23.65 -8.69
CA LYS A 30 -7.71 23.08 -7.35
C LYS A 30 -8.53 21.77 -7.31
N ASN A 31 -8.77 21.12 -8.45
CA ASN A 31 -9.45 19.84 -8.48
C ASN A 31 -8.58 18.75 -7.85
N GLU A 32 -9.19 17.93 -7.00
CA GLU A 32 -8.52 16.80 -6.37
C GLU A 32 -8.27 15.69 -7.40
N PHE A 33 -7.07 15.10 -7.35
CA PHE A 33 -6.72 13.96 -8.17
C PHE A 33 -7.16 12.68 -7.47
N VAL A 34 -8.13 11.99 -8.06
CA VAL A 34 -8.52 10.65 -7.60
C VAL A 34 -7.32 9.72 -7.75
N SER A 35 -6.81 9.19 -6.63
CA SER A 35 -5.85 8.10 -6.65
C SER A 35 -6.54 6.89 -7.26
N LYS A 36 -6.13 6.50 -8.48
CA LYS A 36 -6.59 5.24 -9.03
C LYS A 36 -6.07 4.13 -8.11
N ASN A 37 -6.98 3.32 -7.56
CA ASN A 37 -6.65 2.00 -7.03
C ASN A 37 -6.07 1.16 -8.17
N THR A 38 -4.78 1.37 -8.42
CA THR A 38 -4.11 0.81 -9.57
C THR A 38 -3.98 -0.69 -9.31
N PRO A 39 -4.38 -1.56 -10.26
CA PRO A 39 -4.12 -2.99 -10.17
C PRO A 39 -2.64 -3.21 -9.90
N ILE A 40 -2.31 -4.05 -8.92
CA ILE A 40 -0.93 -4.36 -8.59
C ILE A 40 -0.59 -5.68 -9.27
N ALA A 41 0.41 -5.65 -10.13
CA ALA A 41 0.90 -6.87 -10.78
C ALA A 41 1.37 -7.87 -9.71
N GLY A 42 0.88 -9.11 -9.81
CA GLY A 42 1.20 -10.19 -8.87
C GLY A 42 0.58 -10.02 -7.47
N GLU A 43 -0.49 -9.24 -7.34
CA GLU A 43 -1.27 -9.16 -6.11
C GLU A 43 -1.91 -10.51 -5.78
N ILE A 44 -1.74 -10.97 -4.55
CA ILE A 44 -2.32 -12.24 -4.08
C ILE A 44 -3.74 -11.94 -3.58
N LYS A 45 -4.73 -12.61 -4.17
CA LYS A 45 -6.13 -12.56 -3.74
C LYS A 45 -6.50 -13.76 -2.86
N GLU A 46 -6.05 -14.95 -3.23
CA GLU A 46 -6.23 -16.19 -2.47
C GLU A 46 -5.21 -16.30 -1.32
N TRP A 47 -5.31 -15.40 -0.35
CA TRP A 47 -4.36 -15.33 0.77
C TRP A 47 -4.55 -16.46 1.78
N LYS A 48 -5.73 -17.08 1.83
CA LYS A 48 -6.03 -18.19 2.75
C LYS A 48 -5.21 -19.44 2.47
N GLU A 49 -4.80 -19.61 1.22
CA GLU A 49 -3.99 -20.74 0.73
C GLU A 49 -2.49 -20.54 0.95
N LEU A 50 -2.08 -19.41 1.55
CA LEU A 50 -0.67 -19.14 1.80
C LEU A 50 -0.07 -20.14 2.78
N GLN A 51 0.95 -20.84 2.32
CA GLN A 51 1.66 -21.81 3.14
C GLN A 51 2.60 -21.12 4.13
N ARG A 52 2.75 -21.72 5.31
CA ARG A 52 3.74 -21.30 6.31
C ARG A 52 5.13 -21.25 5.68
N GLY A 53 5.84 -20.15 5.91
CA GLY A 53 7.17 -19.89 5.39
C GLY A 53 7.22 -19.09 4.09
N THR A 54 6.08 -18.90 3.41
CA THR A 54 5.99 -18.08 2.20
C THR A 54 6.42 -16.64 2.49
N LEU A 55 7.23 -16.06 1.60
CA LEU A 55 7.63 -14.66 1.68
C LEU A 55 6.68 -13.77 0.86
N ILE A 56 6.06 -12.84 1.55
CA ILE A 56 5.14 -11.86 0.97
C ILE A 56 5.63 -10.44 1.22
N LYS A 57 5.31 -9.53 0.31
CA LYS A 57 5.53 -8.09 0.46
C LYS A 57 4.19 -7.39 0.61
N VAL A 58 4.04 -6.64 1.69
CA VAL A 58 2.91 -5.76 1.90
C VAL A 58 3.08 -4.49 1.08
N ILE A 59 2.02 -4.07 0.41
CA ILE A 59 1.97 -2.85 -0.38
C ILE A 59 1.80 -1.65 0.56
N GLN A 60 2.68 -0.67 0.42
CA GLN A 60 2.62 0.58 1.19
C GLN A 60 1.30 1.32 0.95
N GLY A 61 0.73 1.87 2.03
CA GLY A 61 -0.53 2.61 1.99
C GLY A 61 -1.77 1.74 1.94
N THR A 62 -1.66 0.47 2.35
CA THR A 62 -2.77 -0.48 2.43
C THR A 62 -2.88 -1.03 3.84
N GLY A 63 -4.01 -1.66 4.16
CA GLY A 63 -4.31 -2.09 5.52
C GLY A 63 -5.03 -1.03 6.34
N PRO A 64 -5.00 -1.15 7.68
CA PRO A 64 -5.68 -0.25 8.59
C PRO A 64 -5.31 1.21 8.40
N TYR A 65 -6.28 2.09 8.55
CA TYR A 65 -6.06 3.52 8.46
C TYR A 65 -6.96 4.28 9.43
N TYR A 66 -6.57 5.51 9.69
CA TYR A 66 -7.34 6.48 10.45
C TYR A 66 -7.67 7.67 9.56
N ILE A 67 -8.82 8.31 9.79
CA ILE A 67 -9.18 9.57 9.13
C ILE A 67 -8.86 10.70 10.11
N ALA A 68 -7.94 11.59 9.73
CA ALA A 68 -7.57 12.75 10.51
C ALA A 68 -8.81 13.60 10.86
N LYS A 69 -9.03 13.86 12.15
CA LYS A 69 -10.20 14.64 12.62
C LYS A 69 -9.97 16.15 12.60
N ARG A 70 -8.71 16.57 12.59
CA ARG A 70 -8.28 17.97 12.64
C ARG A 70 -7.04 18.15 11.78
N ASP A 71 -6.77 19.40 11.41
CA ASP A 71 -5.51 19.77 10.78
C ASP A 71 -4.35 19.67 11.78
N SER A 72 -3.16 19.38 11.24
CA SER A 72 -1.89 19.24 11.94
C SER A 72 -0.75 19.55 10.96
N ASP A 73 0.47 19.69 11.46
CA ASP A 73 1.65 19.92 10.62
C ASP A 73 1.89 18.78 9.61
N GLU A 74 1.42 17.56 9.92
CA GLU A 74 1.66 16.35 9.13
C GLU A 74 0.44 15.86 8.33
N SER A 75 -0.77 16.37 8.63
CA SER A 75 -2.01 15.90 8.00
C SER A 75 -3.15 16.89 8.08
N TYR A 76 -4.07 16.83 7.12
CA TYR A 76 -5.28 17.67 7.07
C TYR A 76 -6.52 16.91 7.52
N LYS A 77 -7.52 17.61 8.05
CA LYS A 77 -8.83 17.02 8.39
C LYS A 77 -9.41 16.29 7.18
N GLY A 78 -9.85 15.05 7.39
CA GLY A 78 -10.37 14.17 6.34
C GLY A 78 -9.29 13.33 5.64
N GLU A 79 -8.00 13.57 5.91
CA GLU A 79 -6.92 12.79 5.32
C GLU A 79 -6.89 11.35 5.86
N ARG A 80 -6.68 10.39 4.94
CA ARG A 80 -6.42 9.00 5.28
C ARG A 80 -4.96 8.80 5.70
N ILE A 81 -4.75 8.57 6.99
CA ILE A 81 -3.45 8.22 7.58
C ILE A 81 -3.35 6.69 7.65
N CYS A 82 -2.43 6.12 6.87
CA CYS A 82 -2.23 4.67 6.86
C CYS A 82 -1.45 4.22 8.09
N MET A 83 -2.01 3.27 8.83
CA MET A 83 -1.45 2.71 10.07
C MET A 83 -0.93 1.28 9.86
N GLY A 84 -1.12 0.74 8.66
CA GLY A 84 -0.76 -0.63 8.35
C GLY A 84 0.75 -0.85 8.28
N ASP A 85 1.16 -2.06 8.63
CA ASP A 85 2.52 -2.53 8.46
C ASP A 85 2.96 -2.49 6.99
N THR A 86 4.25 -2.25 6.76
CA THR A 86 4.82 -2.23 5.41
C THR A 86 6.10 -3.04 5.37
N GLY A 87 6.42 -3.64 4.22
CA GLY A 87 7.68 -4.35 4.02
C GLY A 87 7.51 -5.83 3.70
N VAL A 88 8.50 -6.64 4.03
CA VAL A 88 8.58 -8.07 3.66
C VAL A 88 8.42 -8.94 4.90
N PHE A 89 7.56 -9.93 4.78
CA PHE A 89 7.13 -10.79 5.87
C PHE A 89 7.14 -12.26 5.47
N LYS A 90 7.38 -13.12 6.44
CA LYS A 90 7.25 -14.57 6.37
C LYS A 90 5.92 -14.99 6.97
N VAL A 91 5.11 -15.73 6.22
CA VAL A 91 3.83 -16.27 6.70
C VAL A 91 4.08 -17.29 7.81
N ILE A 92 3.37 -17.15 8.93
CA ILE A 92 3.40 -18.10 10.06
C ILE A 92 2.14 -18.97 10.04
N SER A 93 0.97 -18.34 9.93
CA SER A 93 -0.33 -19.01 9.78
C SER A 93 -1.36 -18.07 9.14
N THR A 94 -2.44 -18.64 8.64
CA THR A 94 -3.62 -17.94 8.15
C THR A 94 -4.83 -18.33 9.02
N ASP A 95 -5.79 -17.43 9.14
CA ASP A 95 -7.08 -17.72 9.76
C ASP A 95 -8.24 -17.15 8.92
N HIS A 96 -9.42 -17.03 9.50
CA HIS A 96 -10.60 -16.52 8.80
C HIS A 96 -10.57 -15.01 8.51
N SER A 97 -9.76 -14.24 9.25
CA SER A 97 -9.73 -12.77 9.21
C SER A 97 -8.40 -12.17 8.78
N GLY A 98 -7.33 -12.96 8.66
CA GLY A 98 -6.01 -12.44 8.35
C GLY A 98 -4.88 -13.46 8.36
N ILE A 99 -3.67 -12.91 8.42
CA ILE A 99 -2.41 -13.66 8.31
C ILE A 99 -1.51 -13.26 9.47
N LEU A 100 -1.13 -14.24 10.29
CA LEU A 100 -0.05 -14.06 11.25
C LEU A 100 1.28 -14.15 10.50
N VAL A 101 2.11 -13.14 10.66
CA VAL A 101 3.39 -13.02 9.96
C VAL A 101 4.52 -12.66 10.89
N TYR A 102 5.75 -12.92 10.44
CA TYR A 102 6.98 -12.48 11.09
C TYR A 102 7.83 -11.64 10.13
N GLY A 103 8.40 -10.54 10.61
CA GLY A 103 9.26 -9.67 9.81
C GLY A 103 10.44 -10.42 9.19
N ALA A 104 10.64 -10.30 7.87
CA ALA A 104 11.66 -11.04 7.12
C ALA A 104 12.72 -10.13 6.48
N SER A 105 12.83 -8.88 6.92
CA SER A 105 13.81 -7.92 6.42
C SER A 105 14.53 -7.24 7.59
N ARG A 106 15.71 -6.65 7.35
CA ARG A 106 16.42 -5.90 8.40
C ARG A 106 15.63 -4.72 8.97
N LYS A 107 14.61 -4.24 8.24
CA LYS A 107 13.75 -3.12 8.66
C LYS A 107 12.49 -3.57 9.39
N ASN A 108 12.17 -4.87 9.36
CA ASN A 108 10.97 -5.43 9.95
C ASN A 108 11.34 -6.65 10.78
N SER A 109 11.17 -6.56 12.09
CA SER A 109 11.34 -7.66 13.03
C SER A 109 10.09 -7.82 13.89
N GLY A 110 9.88 -9.02 14.40
CA GLY A 110 8.75 -9.32 15.28
C GLY A 110 7.52 -9.85 14.54
N TYR A 111 6.53 -10.23 15.34
CA TYR A 111 5.25 -10.74 14.86
C TYR A 111 4.32 -9.57 14.53
N SER A 112 3.58 -9.70 13.45
CA SER A 112 2.44 -8.84 13.15
C SER A 112 1.27 -9.64 12.60
N TYR A 113 0.09 -9.04 12.62
CA TYR A 113 -1.13 -9.60 12.08
C TYR A 113 -1.66 -8.75 10.92
N LEU A 114 -1.63 -9.32 9.72
CA LEU A 114 -2.16 -8.67 8.52
C LEU A 114 -3.65 -8.98 8.41
N TYR A 115 -4.51 -8.00 8.71
CA TYR A 115 -5.95 -8.10 8.51
C TYR A 115 -6.28 -8.27 7.02
N MET A 116 -7.08 -9.28 6.68
CA MET A 116 -7.51 -9.58 5.30
C MET A 116 -9.03 -9.80 5.20
N GLY A 117 -9.77 -9.52 6.28
CA GLY A 117 -11.22 -9.70 6.35
C GLY A 117 -12.02 -8.56 5.71
N VAL A 118 -13.33 -8.59 5.96
CA VAL A 118 -14.30 -7.60 5.47
C VAL A 118 -14.01 -6.22 6.09
N PRO A 119 -13.91 -5.14 5.30
CA PRO A 119 -13.68 -3.81 5.83
C PRO A 119 -14.66 -3.44 6.95
N LYS A 120 -14.14 -2.98 8.08
CA LYS A 120 -14.97 -2.54 9.22
C LYS A 120 -14.36 -1.36 9.94
N LYS A 121 -15.21 -0.51 10.51
CA LYS A 121 -14.78 0.60 11.36
C LYS A 121 -14.81 0.15 12.82
N SER A 122 -13.73 0.40 13.54
CA SER A 122 -13.70 0.30 15.00
C SER A 122 -14.38 1.53 15.60
N GLU A 123 -15.46 1.33 16.35
CA GLU A 123 -16.16 2.44 17.03
C GLU A 123 -15.32 3.04 18.15
N ILE A 124 -14.53 2.21 18.83
CA ILE A 124 -13.69 2.60 19.96
C ILE A 124 -12.53 3.49 19.50
N THR A 125 -11.80 3.05 18.48
CA THR A 125 -10.58 3.75 18.03
C THR A 125 -10.83 4.71 16.87
N GLY A 126 -11.98 4.59 16.19
CA GLY A 126 -12.27 5.31 14.95
C GLY A 126 -11.41 4.83 13.76
N THR A 127 -10.62 3.78 13.92
CA THR A 127 -9.77 3.19 12.87
C THR A 127 -10.62 2.37 11.93
N TYR A 128 -10.34 2.47 10.65
CA TYR A 128 -10.90 1.60 9.63
C TYR A 128 -9.95 0.44 9.41
N LEU A 129 -10.42 -0.77 9.68
CA LEU A 129 -9.77 -2.01 9.32
C LEU A 129 -10.10 -2.32 7.88
N GLU A 130 -9.14 -2.14 6.99
CA GLU A 130 -9.21 -2.57 5.59
C GLU A 130 -8.21 -3.69 5.35
N PRO A 131 -8.50 -4.61 4.40
CA PRO A 131 -7.59 -5.67 4.07
C PRO A 131 -6.27 -5.12 3.51
N TYR A 132 -5.15 -5.71 3.92
CA TYR A 132 -3.86 -5.44 3.30
C TYR A 132 -3.85 -5.90 1.85
N ARG A 133 -3.07 -5.22 1.01
CA ARG A 133 -2.72 -5.74 -0.31
C ARG A 133 -1.31 -6.32 -0.23
N ILE A 134 -1.14 -7.53 -0.74
CA ILE A 134 0.11 -8.28 -0.64
C ILE A 134 0.49 -8.87 -1.99
N LYS A 135 1.78 -9.15 -2.17
CA LYS A 135 2.31 -9.84 -3.36
C LYS A 135 3.44 -10.79 -2.99
N TYR A 136 3.72 -11.77 -3.85
CA TYR A 136 4.88 -12.62 -3.67
C TYR A 136 6.19 -11.83 -3.78
N VAL A 137 7.18 -12.20 -2.97
CA VAL A 137 8.53 -11.69 -3.15
C VAL A 137 9.17 -12.42 -4.33
N VAL A 138 9.32 -11.72 -5.46
CA VAL A 138 10.15 -12.22 -6.56
C VAL A 138 11.60 -12.17 -6.10
N THR A 139 12.18 -13.32 -5.81
CA THR A 139 13.62 -13.40 -5.54
C THR A 139 14.32 -13.19 -6.89
N PRO A 140 15.20 -12.19 -7.04
CA PRO A 140 15.97 -12.06 -8.27
C PRO A 140 16.74 -13.36 -8.46
N ASN A 141 16.52 -14.01 -9.60
CA ASN A 141 17.20 -15.23 -9.98
C ASN A 141 18.70 -14.94 -9.84
N ARG A 142 19.37 -15.53 -8.84
CA ARG A 142 20.82 -15.38 -8.67
C ARG A 142 21.44 -16.04 -9.89
N ARG A 143 21.59 -15.29 -11.00
CA ARG A 143 22.44 -15.70 -12.11
C ARG A 143 23.76 -16.13 -11.48
N LYS A 144 24.11 -17.40 -11.65
CA LYS A 144 25.39 -17.97 -11.23
C LYS A 144 26.45 -16.95 -11.58
N ARG A 145 27.02 -16.28 -10.57
CA ARG A 145 28.26 -15.52 -10.75
C ARG A 145 29.27 -16.58 -11.16
N ASN A 146 29.48 -16.73 -12.46
CA ASN A 146 30.62 -17.48 -12.97
C ASN A 146 31.84 -16.80 -12.38
N ARG A 147 32.44 -17.44 -11.37
CA ARG A 147 33.81 -17.16 -10.97
C ARG A 147 34.66 -17.50 -12.19
N LYS A 148 35.16 -16.46 -12.88
CA LYS A 148 36.37 -16.58 -13.67
C LYS A 148 37.56 -16.62 -12.70
#